data_AF-A0A383AJK3-F1
#
_entry.id   AF-A0A383AJK3-F1
#
_cell.length_a   1.000
_cell.length_b   1.000
_cell.length_c   1.000
_cell.angle_alpha   90.00
_cell.angle_beta   90.00
_cell.angle_gamma   90.00
#
_symmetry.space_group_name_H-M   'P 1'
#
loop_
_entity.id
_entity.type
_entity.pdbx_description
1 polymer ?
#
loop_
_entity_poly.entity_id
_entity_poly.type
_entity_poly.pdbx_seq_one_letter_code
_entity_poly.pdbx_strand_id
1 'polypeptide(L)'
;YQSVGSENGFKARIGGILSGSLRRVLGSDPLEVVLSVNRSELMERIQDEIGKEATDFGIKMVDVRIKRADLPKANSEAIYGRMRAEREKEARQFRAEGSEESQIIKSKAERERTIIVAEANKKSQTIRGEGDGKAVKIYAKAFNKDKEFFAFYRSMEAYKKAFKEGEDDPTLILSPESDFFKYFNKKSGK
;
A
#
# COMPACT_ATOMS: atom_id res chain seq x y z
N TYR A 1 -63.20 11.77 -52.81
CA TYR A 1 -62.86 12.15 -51.42
C TYR A 1 -63.38 11.06 -50.49
N GLN A 2 -62.58 10.02 -50.23
CA GLN A 2 -62.94 8.98 -49.27
C GLN A 2 -62.27 9.33 -47.95
N SER A 3 -63.07 9.78 -46.99
CA SER A 3 -62.64 9.99 -45.61
C SER A 3 -62.14 8.68 -45.05
N VAL A 4 -60.99 8.73 -44.40
CA VAL A 4 -60.32 7.61 -43.75
C VAL A 4 -61.28 6.95 -42.75
N GLY A 5 -61.74 5.76 -43.10
CA GLY A 5 -62.68 4.96 -42.31
C GLY A 5 -61.95 4.01 -41.37
N SER A 6 -62.26 4.11 -40.08
CA SER A 6 -61.81 3.29 -38.94
C SER A 6 -60.52 3.75 -38.23
N GLU A 7 -60.67 3.92 -36.91
CA GLU A 7 -59.60 4.13 -35.92
C GLU A 7 -58.52 3.03 -36.00
N ASN A 8 -58.91 1.81 -36.38
CA ASN A 8 -57.99 0.68 -36.53
C ASN A 8 -57.03 0.86 -37.72
N GLY A 9 -57.51 1.38 -38.85
CA GLY A 9 -56.66 1.70 -40.01
C GLY A 9 -55.66 2.82 -39.72
N PHE A 10 -56.10 3.82 -38.94
CA PHE A 10 -55.23 4.89 -38.45
C PHE A 10 -54.12 4.37 -37.52
N LYS A 11 -54.49 3.55 -36.51
CA LYS A 11 -53.53 2.94 -35.57
C LYS A 11 -52.49 2.08 -36.29
N ALA A 12 -52.91 1.29 -37.28
CA ALA A 12 -52.00 0.44 -38.05
C ALA A 12 -51.01 1.25 -38.89
N ARG A 13 -51.48 2.31 -39.56
CA ARG A 13 -50.65 3.14 -40.44
C ARG A 13 -49.66 4.00 -39.66
N ILE A 14 -50.10 4.61 -38.56
CA ILE A 14 -49.23 5.40 -37.67
C ILE A 14 -48.26 4.50 -36.90
N GLY A 15 -48.71 3.34 -36.41
CA GLY A 15 -47.84 2.38 -35.72
C GLY A 15 -46.67 1.91 -36.60
N GLY A 16 -46.91 1.70 -37.90
CA GLY A 16 -45.88 1.33 -38.87
C GLY A 16 -44.81 2.41 -39.06
N ILE A 17 -45.23 3.66 -39.23
CA ILE A 17 -44.31 4.79 -39.43
C ILE A 17 -43.51 5.08 -38.14
N LEU A 18 -44.20 5.12 -37.00
CA LEU A 18 -43.62 5.35 -35.68
C LEU A 18 -42.53 4.34 -35.35
N SER A 19 -42.81 3.05 -35.60
CA SER A 19 -41.85 1.97 -35.36
C SER A 19 -40.66 2.00 -36.33
N GLY A 20 -40.86 2.49 -37.55
CA GLY A 20 -39.81 2.72 -38.54
C GLY A 20 -38.84 3.83 -38.12
N SER A 21 -39.37 5.01 -37.75
CA SER A 21 -38.56 6.13 -37.27
C SER A 21 -37.79 5.77 -36.00
N LEU A 22 -38.47 5.15 -35.02
CA LEU A 22 -37.82 4.69 -33.79
C LEU A 22 -36.64 3.73 -34.05
N ARG A 23 -36.79 2.82 -35.01
CA ARG A 23 -35.72 1.87 -35.38
C ARG A 23 -34.53 2.58 -36.04
N ARG A 24 -34.76 3.63 -36.82
CA ARG A 24 -33.67 4.40 -37.46
C ARG A 24 -32.82 5.12 -36.42
N VAL A 25 -33.44 5.82 -35.47
CA VAL A 25 -32.72 6.52 -34.38
C VAL A 25 -31.97 5.54 -33.49
N LEU A 26 -32.62 4.44 -33.10
CA LEU A 26 -31.97 3.41 -32.29
C LEU A 26 -30.87 2.64 -33.04
N GLY A 27 -30.89 2.65 -34.37
CA GLY A 27 -29.86 2.03 -35.20
C GLY A 27 -28.65 2.94 -35.46
N SER A 28 -28.80 4.25 -35.33
CA SER A 28 -27.71 5.22 -35.51
C SER A 28 -26.85 5.43 -34.26
N ASP A 29 -27.37 5.11 -33.07
CA ASP A 29 -26.67 5.28 -31.80
C ASP A 29 -26.16 3.94 -31.22
N PRO A 30 -24.98 3.91 -30.56
CA PRO A 30 -24.50 2.74 -29.84
C PRO A 30 -25.46 2.31 -28.72
N LEU A 31 -25.59 1.01 -28.51
CA LEU A 31 -26.48 0.43 -27.50
C LEU A 31 -26.17 0.90 -26.06
N GLU A 32 -24.91 1.29 -25.79
CA GLU A 32 -24.51 1.89 -24.52
C GLU A 32 -25.25 3.20 -24.21
N VAL A 33 -25.59 4.00 -25.23
CA VAL A 33 -26.29 5.28 -25.05
C VAL A 33 -27.71 5.05 -24.53
N VAL A 34 -28.39 4.02 -25.03
CA VAL A 34 -29.76 3.62 -24.62
C VAL A 34 -29.80 3.18 -23.15
N LEU A 35 -28.69 2.66 -22.62
CA LEU A 35 -28.56 2.13 -21.26
C LEU A 35 -27.85 3.10 -20.29
N SER A 36 -27.43 4.28 -20.76
CA SER A 36 -26.64 5.24 -19.98
C SER A 36 -27.47 6.41 -19.44
N VAL A 37 -26.82 7.30 -18.68
CA VAL A 37 -27.39 8.53 -18.10
C VAL A 37 -27.91 9.50 -19.19
N ASN A 38 -27.44 9.36 -20.44
CA ASN A 38 -27.83 10.22 -21.58
C ASN A 38 -29.16 9.82 -22.24
N ARG A 39 -29.99 8.99 -21.59
CA ARG A 39 -31.28 8.54 -22.11
C ARG A 39 -32.22 9.71 -22.44
N SER A 40 -32.19 10.79 -21.68
CA SER A 40 -33.09 11.94 -21.87
C SER A 40 -32.90 12.61 -23.23
N GLU A 41 -31.64 12.81 -23.63
CA GLU A 41 -31.26 13.46 -24.89
C GLU A 41 -31.60 12.57 -26.11
N LEU A 42 -31.54 11.25 -25.95
CA LEU A 42 -32.01 10.30 -26.95
C LEU A 42 -33.54 10.37 -27.12
N MET A 43 -34.30 10.43 -26.02
CA MET A 43 -35.76 10.51 -26.07
C MET A 43 -36.25 11.81 -26.72
N GLU A 44 -35.58 12.92 -26.46
CA GLU A 44 -35.87 14.22 -27.07
C GLU A 44 -35.66 14.19 -28.59
N ARG A 45 -34.54 13.63 -29.06
CA ARG A 45 -34.29 13.44 -30.50
C ARG A 45 -35.33 12.53 -31.16
N ILE A 46 -35.72 11.44 -30.50
CA ILE A 46 -36.77 10.54 -30.99
C ILE A 46 -38.11 11.30 -31.10
N GLN A 47 -38.46 12.09 -30.10
CA GLN A 47 -39.69 12.89 -30.08
C GLN A 47 -39.71 13.92 -31.22
N ASP A 48 -38.60 14.62 -31.46
CA ASP A 48 -38.48 15.61 -32.52
C ASP A 48 -38.59 15.01 -33.92
N GLU A 49 -37.90 13.89 -34.16
CA GLU A 49 -37.89 13.25 -35.47
C GLU A 49 -39.26 12.67 -35.82
N ILE A 50 -39.90 12.01 -34.85
CA ILE A 50 -41.24 11.49 -35.01
C ILE A 50 -42.27 12.64 -35.11
N GLY A 51 -42.11 13.71 -34.34
CA GLY A 51 -43.01 14.87 -34.36
C GLY A 51 -43.07 15.55 -35.72
N LYS A 52 -41.93 15.64 -36.43
CA LYS A 52 -41.87 16.15 -37.81
C LYS A 52 -42.68 15.27 -38.77
N GLU A 53 -42.47 13.96 -38.71
CA GLU A 53 -43.15 12.98 -39.59
C GLU A 53 -44.65 12.88 -39.28
N ALA A 54 -45.06 13.09 -38.02
CA ALA A 54 -46.46 13.09 -37.58
C ALA A 54 -47.24 14.35 -38.02
N THR A 55 -46.55 15.47 -38.21
CA THR A 55 -47.16 16.74 -38.62
C THR A 55 -47.73 16.66 -40.04
N ASP A 56 -47.08 15.91 -40.94
CA ASP A 56 -47.53 15.66 -42.31
C ASP A 56 -48.90 14.95 -42.38
N PHE A 57 -49.34 14.34 -41.28
CA PHE A 57 -50.62 13.65 -41.14
C PHE A 57 -51.63 14.42 -40.28
N GLY A 58 -51.32 15.65 -39.86
CA GLY A 58 -52.17 16.46 -39.00
C GLY A 58 -52.23 15.98 -37.55
N ILE A 59 -51.20 15.26 -37.08
CA ILE A 59 -51.13 14.68 -35.74
C ILE A 59 -50.15 15.48 -34.89
N LYS A 60 -50.57 15.88 -33.68
CA LYS A 60 -49.68 16.51 -32.69
C LYS A 60 -49.17 15.47 -31.70
N MET A 61 -47.86 15.29 -31.65
CA MET A 61 -47.20 14.42 -30.68
C MET A 61 -47.08 15.13 -29.32
N VAL A 62 -47.46 14.44 -28.23
CA VAL A 62 -47.40 14.98 -26.86
C VAL A 62 -46.23 14.42 -26.06
N ASP A 63 -46.01 13.10 -26.10
CA ASP A 63 -44.91 12.42 -25.40
C ASP A 63 -44.61 11.05 -26.08
N VAL A 64 -43.34 10.63 -26.09
CA VAL A 64 -42.88 9.32 -26.56
C VAL A 64 -42.10 8.64 -25.45
N ARG A 65 -42.52 7.44 -25.06
CA ARG A 65 -41.82 6.64 -24.05
C ARG A 65 -41.56 5.22 -24.54
N ILE A 66 -40.32 4.76 -24.39
CA ILE A 66 -39.99 3.34 -24.58
C ILE A 66 -40.55 2.54 -23.39
N LYS A 67 -41.55 1.70 -23.67
CA LYS A 67 -42.16 0.81 -22.67
C LYS A 67 -41.26 -0.37 -22.31
N ARG A 68 -40.56 -0.95 -23.29
CA ARG A 68 -39.64 -2.08 -23.08
C ARG A 68 -38.59 -2.10 -24.20
N ALA A 69 -37.32 -2.10 -23.84
CA ALA A 69 -36.21 -2.38 -24.74
C ALA A 69 -35.57 -3.68 -24.23
N ASP A 70 -35.97 -4.82 -24.79
CA ASP A 70 -35.31 -6.08 -24.45
C ASP A 70 -34.08 -6.24 -25.33
N LEU A 71 -32.91 -6.36 -24.71
CA LEU A 71 -31.77 -6.95 -25.39
C LEU A 71 -32.05 -8.45 -25.61
N PRO A 72 -31.84 -9.01 -26.82
CA PRO A 72 -31.79 -10.45 -27.00
C PRO A 72 -30.73 -11.04 -26.07
N LYS A 73 -31.11 -12.02 -25.23
CA LYS A 73 -30.23 -12.60 -24.19
C LYS A 73 -28.85 -13.01 -24.72
N ALA A 74 -28.80 -13.51 -25.96
CA ALA A 74 -27.56 -13.96 -26.63
C ALA A 74 -26.49 -12.86 -26.81
N ASN A 75 -26.87 -11.59 -27.05
CA ASN A 75 -25.90 -10.50 -27.22
C ASN A 75 -25.46 -9.91 -25.87
N SER A 76 -26.30 -10.01 -24.85
CA SER A 76 -26.00 -9.47 -23.53
C SER A 76 -24.85 -10.22 -22.84
N GLU A 77 -24.81 -11.56 -22.94
CA GLU A 77 -23.76 -12.38 -22.32
C GLU A 77 -22.36 -12.07 -22.86
N ALA A 78 -22.22 -11.84 -24.18
CA ALA A 78 -20.95 -11.49 -24.80
C ALA A 78 -20.42 -10.13 -24.32
N ILE A 79 -21.31 -9.14 -24.17
CA ILE A 79 -20.95 -7.81 -23.67
C ILE A 79 -20.56 -7.88 -22.19
N TYR A 80 -21.33 -8.59 -21.35
CA TYR A 80 -20.99 -8.81 -19.95
C TYR A 80 -19.66 -9.56 -19.78
N GLY A 81 -19.39 -10.56 -20.63
CA GLY A 81 -18.12 -11.26 -20.67
C GLY A 81 -16.93 -10.34 -20.97
N ARG A 82 -17.07 -9.47 -21.98
CA ARG A 82 -16.04 -8.46 -22.32
C ARG A 82 -15.83 -7.47 -21.18
N MET A 83 -16.90 -6.94 -20.57
CA MET A 83 -16.79 -6.00 -19.45
C MET A 83 -16.10 -6.64 -18.24
N ARG A 84 -16.39 -7.90 -17.93
CA ARG A 84 -15.70 -8.64 -16.86
C ARG A 84 -14.21 -8.83 -17.17
N ALA A 85 -13.88 -9.21 -18.39
CA ALA A 85 -12.49 -9.41 -18.80
C ALA A 85 -11.67 -8.10 -18.70
N GLU A 86 -12.24 -6.97 -19.14
CA GLU A 86 -11.61 -5.65 -19.00
C GLU A 86 -11.42 -5.26 -17.52
N ARG A 87 -12.46 -5.40 -16.69
CA ARG A 87 -12.35 -5.16 -15.23
C ARG A 87 -11.29 -6.04 -14.57
N GLU A 88 -11.21 -7.32 -14.94
CA GLU A 88 -10.21 -8.24 -14.41
C GLU A 88 -8.79 -7.87 -14.86
N LYS A 89 -8.64 -7.43 -16.12
CA LYS A 89 -7.36 -6.95 -16.66
C LYS A 89 -6.89 -5.70 -15.94
N GLU A 90 -7.77 -4.72 -15.78
CA GLU A 90 -7.51 -3.48 -15.02
C GLU A 90 -7.14 -3.79 -13.56
N ALA A 91 -7.90 -4.66 -12.90
CA ALA A 91 -7.59 -5.08 -11.53
C ALA A 91 -6.26 -5.85 -11.43
N ARG A 92 -5.87 -6.62 -12.44
CA ARG A 92 -4.55 -7.28 -12.48
C ARG A 92 -3.44 -6.25 -12.64
N GLN A 93 -3.63 -5.25 -13.49
CA GLN A 93 -2.68 -4.18 -13.70
C GLN A 93 -2.43 -3.40 -12.40
N PHE A 94 -3.50 -2.93 -11.73
CA PHE A 94 -3.35 -2.20 -10.46
C PHE A 94 -2.69 -3.03 -9.36
N ARG A 95 -2.97 -4.35 -9.29
CA ARG A 95 -2.28 -5.23 -8.33
C ARG A 95 -0.81 -5.41 -8.66
N ALA A 96 -0.46 -5.50 -9.94
CA ALA A 96 0.93 -5.60 -10.38
C ALA A 96 1.72 -4.33 -10.04
N GLU A 97 1.17 -3.16 -10.39
CA GLU A 97 1.75 -1.85 -10.06
C GLU A 97 1.89 -1.66 -8.55
N GLY A 98 0.85 -1.96 -7.77
CA GLY A 98 0.92 -1.87 -6.31
C GLY A 98 1.94 -2.85 -5.69
N SER A 99 2.10 -4.04 -6.27
CA SER A 99 3.11 -5.01 -5.82
C SER A 99 4.52 -4.53 -6.15
N GLU A 100 4.74 -3.96 -7.34
CA GLU A 100 6.02 -3.41 -7.75
C GLU A 100 6.44 -2.24 -6.84
N GLU A 101 5.53 -1.29 -6.63
CA GLU A 101 5.81 -0.12 -5.80
C GLU A 101 6.05 -0.51 -4.33
N SER A 102 5.26 -1.44 -3.79
CA SER A 102 5.51 -2.02 -2.46
C SER A 102 6.90 -2.67 -2.38
N GLN A 103 7.32 -3.42 -3.40
CA GLN A 103 8.62 -4.08 -3.43
C GLN A 103 9.77 -3.07 -3.46
N ILE A 104 9.63 -1.99 -4.25
CA ILE A 104 10.60 -0.89 -4.31
C ILE A 104 10.73 -0.22 -2.94
N ILE A 105 9.60 0.15 -2.31
CA ILE A 105 9.59 0.82 -1.00
C ILE A 105 10.26 -0.06 0.06
N LYS A 106 9.89 -1.35 0.13
CA LYS A 106 10.49 -2.30 1.08
C LYS A 106 11.99 -2.45 0.86
N SER A 107 12.42 -2.57 -0.40
CA SER A 107 13.83 -2.75 -0.73
C SER A 107 14.66 -1.51 -0.38
N LYS A 108 14.10 -0.31 -0.61
CA LYS A 108 14.72 0.96 -0.22
C LYS A 108 14.81 1.09 1.30
N ALA A 109 13.73 0.77 2.01
CA ALA A 109 13.68 0.81 3.47
C ALA A 109 14.68 -0.17 4.10
N GLU A 110 14.80 -1.39 3.59
CA GLU A 110 15.75 -2.38 4.11
C GLU A 110 17.20 -1.96 3.87
N ARG A 111 17.49 -1.39 2.69
CA ARG A 111 18.80 -0.82 2.39
C ARG A 111 19.15 0.32 3.35
N GLU A 112 18.23 1.25 3.56
CA GLU A 112 18.43 2.39 4.45
C GLU A 112 18.62 1.96 5.90
N ARG A 113 17.80 1.02 6.39
CA ARG A 113 17.98 0.37 7.69
C ARG A 113 19.37 -0.23 7.83
N THR A 114 19.83 -0.98 6.82
CA THR A 114 21.16 -1.61 6.84
C THR A 114 22.27 -0.58 6.94
N ILE A 115 22.17 0.52 6.19
CA ILE A 115 23.14 1.62 6.24
C ILE A 115 23.15 2.26 7.62
N ILE A 116 21.99 2.62 8.17
CA ILE A 116 21.87 3.25 9.48
C ILE A 116 22.48 2.37 10.57
N VAL A 117 22.17 1.07 10.57
CA VAL A 117 22.71 0.12 11.54
C VAL A 117 24.23 -0.02 11.38
N ALA A 118 24.73 -0.10 10.15
CA ALA A 118 26.17 -0.17 9.88
C ALA A 118 26.91 1.09 10.35
N GLU A 119 26.37 2.28 10.07
CA GLU A 119 26.92 3.56 10.52
C GLU A 119 26.89 3.70 12.05
N ALA A 120 25.79 3.31 12.69
CA ALA A 120 25.66 3.31 14.14
C ALA A 120 26.70 2.38 14.79
N ASN A 121 26.86 1.16 14.25
CA ASN A 121 27.86 0.21 14.74
C ASN A 121 29.29 0.72 14.54
N LYS A 122 29.60 1.26 13.36
CA LYS A 122 30.90 1.87 13.07
C LYS A 122 31.20 2.99 14.08
N LYS A 123 30.25 3.92 14.27
CA LYS A 123 30.41 5.04 15.21
C LYS A 123 30.58 4.55 16.65
N SER A 124 29.80 3.56 17.07
CA SER A 124 29.91 2.94 18.40
C SER A 124 31.30 2.33 18.62
N GLN A 125 31.81 1.57 17.65
CA GLN A 125 33.14 0.98 17.72
C GLN A 125 34.25 2.04 17.74
N THR A 126 34.12 3.10 16.93
CA THR A 126 35.08 4.22 16.96
C THR A 126 35.11 4.90 18.33
N ILE A 127 33.94 5.25 18.88
CA ILE A 127 33.84 5.90 20.20
C ILE A 127 34.40 4.99 21.30
N ARG A 128 34.11 3.69 21.24
CA ARG A 128 34.63 2.71 22.20
C ARG A 128 36.14 2.60 22.10
N GLY A 129 36.69 2.48 20.89
CA GLY A 129 38.14 2.44 20.67
C GLY A 129 38.86 3.71 21.12
N GLU A 130 38.27 4.88 20.89
CA GLU A 130 38.79 6.16 21.42
C GLU A 130 38.75 6.20 22.95
N GLY A 131 37.66 5.70 23.57
CA GLY A 131 37.50 5.59 25.01
C GLY A 131 38.55 4.67 25.63
N ASP A 132 38.71 3.47 25.07
CA ASP A 132 39.71 2.49 25.51
C ASP A 132 41.13 3.04 25.35
N GLY A 133 41.42 3.71 24.22
CA GLY A 133 42.71 4.37 24.00
C GLY A 133 42.99 5.50 25.00
N LYS A 134 42.00 6.33 25.34
CA LYS A 134 42.12 7.35 26.38
C LYS A 134 42.34 6.73 27.75
N ALA A 135 41.59 5.67 28.08
CA ALA A 135 41.73 4.95 29.35
C ALA A 135 43.13 4.37 29.49
N VAL A 136 43.64 3.65 28.48
CA VAL A 136 45.00 3.09 28.48
C VAL A 136 46.05 4.19 28.62
N LYS A 137 45.90 5.33 27.93
CA LYS A 137 46.82 6.47 28.08
C LYS A 137 46.82 7.03 29.51
N ILE A 138 45.66 7.16 30.15
CA ILE A 138 45.54 7.63 31.54
C ILE A 138 46.18 6.60 32.49
N TYR A 139 45.90 5.31 32.30
CA TYR A 139 46.49 4.24 33.11
C TYR A 139 48.01 4.20 32.98
N ALA A 140 48.56 4.29 31.77
CA ALA A 140 50.00 4.33 31.55
C ALA A 140 50.65 5.56 32.22
N LYS A 141 50.00 6.73 32.16
CA LYS A 141 50.46 7.94 32.86
C LYS A 141 50.43 7.76 34.37
N ALA A 142 49.40 7.13 34.93
CA ALA A 142 49.29 6.86 36.37
C ALA A 142 50.34 5.83 36.83
N PHE A 143 50.52 4.74 36.08
CA PHE A 143 51.53 3.72 36.35
C PHE A 143 52.96 4.28 36.32
N ASN A 144 53.26 5.20 35.39
CA ASN A 144 54.57 5.84 35.31
C ASN A 144 54.86 6.81 36.46
N LYS A 145 53.85 7.30 37.20
CA LYS A 145 54.07 8.15 38.38
C LYS A 145 54.58 7.37 39.58
N ASP A 146 53.98 6.21 39.85
CA ASP A 146 54.40 5.29 40.90
C ASP A 146 53.88 3.88 40.58
N LYS A 147 54.81 2.98 40.23
CA LYS A 147 54.47 1.62 39.78
C LYS A 147 54.02 0.74 40.94
N GLU A 148 54.62 0.91 42.12
CA GLU A 148 54.36 0.06 43.29
C GLU A 148 53.01 0.43 43.91
N PHE A 149 52.75 1.73 44.09
CA PHE A 149 51.47 2.21 44.61
C PHE A 149 50.30 1.86 43.68
N PHE A 150 50.48 2.00 42.36
CA PHE A 150 49.45 1.66 41.38
C PHE A 150 49.10 0.16 41.40
N ALA A 151 50.11 -0.72 41.44
CA ALA A 151 49.91 -2.17 41.52
C ALA A 151 49.17 -2.56 42.80
N PHE A 152 49.52 -1.95 43.93
CA PHE A 152 48.81 -2.14 45.20
C PHE A 152 47.35 -1.65 45.12
N TYR A 153 47.10 -0.42 44.69
CA TYR A 153 45.74 0.14 44.60
C TYR A 153 44.82 -0.68 43.67
N ARG A 154 45.35 -1.12 42.52
CA ARG A 154 44.60 -2.00 41.59
C ARG A 154 44.25 -3.35 42.19
N SER A 155 45.16 -3.96 42.95
CA SER A 155 44.88 -5.21 43.64
C SER A 155 43.76 -5.03 44.69
N MET A 156 43.76 -3.92 45.44
CA MET A 156 42.67 -3.61 46.39
C MET A 156 41.33 -3.35 45.71
N GLU A 157 41.33 -2.67 44.56
CA GLU A 157 40.12 -2.43 43.79
C GLU A 157 39.53 -3.75 43.24
N ALA A 158 40.40 -4.64 42.75
CA ALA A 158 40.00 -5.98 42.29
C ALA A 158 39.44 -6.83 43.44
N TYR A 159 40.06 -6.78 44.63
CA TYR A 159 39.53 -7.44 45.83
C TYR A 159 38.15 -6.89 46.18
N LYS A 160 38.02 -5.56 46.27
CA LYS A 160 36.75 -4.91 46.60
C LYS A 160 35.64 -5.30 45.62
N LYS A 161 35.95 -5.43 44.33
CA LYS A 161 34.95 -5.83 43.32
C LYS A 161 34.59 -7.32 43.44
N ALA A 162 35.58 -8.20 43.57
CA ALA A 162 35.38 -9.63 43.74
C ALA A 162 34.57 -9.98 45.00
N PHE A 163 34.79 -9.24 46.10
CA PHE A 163 34.05 -9.41 47.35
C PHE A 163 32.68 -8.71 47.37
N LYS A 164 32.41 -7.77 46.44
CA LYS A 164 31.12 -7.06 46.36
C LYS A 164 30.11 -7.71 45.40
N GLU A 165 30.58 -8.44 44.39
CA GLU A 165 29.69 -9.20 43.48
C GLU A 165 29.20 -10.53 44.08
N GLY A 166 29.61 -10.90 45.29
CA GLY A 166 29.17 -12.09 46.02
C GLY A 166 28.44 -11.74 47.32
N GLU A 167 27.27 -11.12 47.25
CA GLU A 167 26.39 -10.93 48.42
C GLU A 167 25.81 -12.27 48.95
N ASP A 168 25.99 -13.37 48.22
CA ASP A 168 25.69 -14.76 48.65
C ASP A 168 26.98 -15.62 48.62
N ASP A 169 27.72 -15.65 49.74
CA ASP A 169 28.87 -16.54 50.03
C ASP A 169 29.74 -17.00 48.81
N PRO A 170 30.64 -16.14 48.29
CA PRO A 170 31.57 -16.55 47.24
C PRO A 170 32.61 -17.50 47.83
N THR A 171 32.35 -18.81 47.76
CA THR A 171 33.35 -19.84 48.06
C THR A 171 34.41 -19.82 46.96
N LEU A 172 35.45 -19.00 47.17
CA LEU A 172 36.53 -18.79 46.22
C LEU A 172 37.67 -19.78 46.51
N ILE A 173 37.71 -20.90 45.78
CA ILE A 173 38.80 -21.87 45.89
C ILE A 173 39.99 -21.36 45.07
N LEU A 174 40.93 -20.69 45.74
CA LEU A 174 42.15 -20.18 45.13
C LEU A 174 43.39 -20.74 45.83
N SER A 175 44.42 -21.07 45.04
CA SER A 175 45.71 -21.50 45.59
C SER A 175 46.34 -20.39 46.44
N PRO A 176 46.90 -20.70 47.63
CA PRO A 176 47.59 -19.76 48.51
C PRO A 176 48.78 -19.02 47.86
N GLU A 177 49.27 -19.49 46.72
CA GLU A 177 50.43 -18.94 46.00
C GLU A 177 50.04 -18.04 44.82
N SER A 178 48.74 -17.77 44.61
CA SER A 178 48.28 -16.94 43.50
C SER A 178 48.81 -15.50 43.60
N ASP A 179 49.31 -14.96 42.47
CA ASP A 179 49.67 -13.54 42.31
C ASP A 179 48.54 -12.59 42.72
N PHE A 180 47.29 -13.09 42.68
CA PHE A 180 46.12 -12.38 43.15
C PHE A 180 46.28 -11.95 44.61
N PHE A 181 46.81 -12.75 45.53
CA PHE A 181 46.94 -12.43 46.97
C PHE A 181 48.32 -11.92 47.39
N LYS A 182 49.18 -11.52 46.45
CA LYS A 182 50.57 -11.11 46.72
C LYS A 182 50.71 -10.03 47.82
N TYR A 183 49.75 -9.12 47.91
CA TYR A 183 49.72 -8.05 48.94
C TYR A 183 48.96 -8.44 50.21
N PHE A 184 48.12 -9.48 50.18
CA PHE A 184 47.42 -10.02 51.36
C PHE A 184 48.29 -10.99 52.15
N ASN A 185 49.10 -11.80 51.46
CA ASN A 185 50.00 -12.79 52.07
C ASN A 185 51.32 -12.19 52.60
N LYS A 186 51.67 -10.95 52.20
CA LYS A 186 52.79 -10.21 52.79
C LYS A 186 52.40 -9.66 54.17
N LYS A 187 52.10 -10.54 55.12
CA LYS A 187 52.12 -10.24 56.56
C LYS A 187 53.58 -10.23 57.04
N SER A 188 54.28 -9.16 56.70
CA SER A 188 55.43 -8.70 57.49
C SER A 188 55.39 -7.19 57.48
N GLY A 189 54.52 -6.64 58.31
CA GLY A 189 54.69 -5.27 58.78
C GLY A 189 56.04 -5.19 59.50
N LYS A 190 56.94 -4.38 58.96
CA LYS A 190 57.86 -3.59 59.77
C LYS A 190 57.40 -2.15 59.66
#